data_AF-A0A529JTR6-F1
#
_entry.id   AF-A0A529JTR6-F1
#
_cell.length_a   1.000
_cell.length_b   1.000
_cell.length_c   1.000
_cell.angle_alpha   90.00
_cell.angle_beta   90.00
_cell.angle_gamma   90.00
#
_symmetry.space_group_name_H-M   'P 1'
#
loop_
_entity.id
_entity.type
_entity.pdbx_description
1 polymer ?
#
loop_
_entity_poly.entity_id
_entity_poly.type
_entity_poly.pdbx_seq_one_letter_code
_entity_poly.pdbx_strand_id
1 'polypeptide(L)'
;VSDGQVGAFAMAVFFNGMSRDEAVALTLAMRDSGDVLDWSDLPGPVTDKHSTGGVGDNVSLMVAPIVAACGAYVPMISGRGLGHTGGTLDKMDAIPGYISQPDVAGFRKAVLEAGCAIIGQTADLAPADRRL
;
A
#
# COMPACT_ATOMS: atom_id res chain seq x y z
N VAL A 1 4.16 -0.31 25.17
CA VAL A 1 3.55 -1.62 24.82
C VAL A 1 4.66 -2.56 24.37
N SER A 2 4.89 -3.65 25.09
CA SER A 2 5.89 -4.66 24.70
C SER A 2 5.37 -5.55 23.56
N ASP A 3 6.26 -6.20 22.82
CA ASP A 3 5.84 -7.09 21.73
C ASP A 3 5.02 -8.29 22.23
N GLY A 4 5.28 -8.74 23.48
CA GLY A 4 4.44 -9.73 24.14
C GLY A 4 3.01 -9.25 24.38
N GLN A 5 2.80 -7.97 24.70
CA GLN A 5 1.46 -7.39 24.84
C GLN A 5 0.76 -7.23 23.48
N VAL A 6 1.51 -6.85 22.44
CA VAL A 6 1.00 -6.76 21.07
C VAL A 6 0.55 -8.14 20.57
N GLY A 7 1.38 -9.17 20.75
CA GLY A 7 1.04 -10.54 20.38
C GLY A 7 -0.16 -11.09 21.17
N ALA A 8 -0.26 -10.77 22.46
CA ALA A 8 -1.42 -11.15 23.26
C ALA A 8 -2.72 -10.49 22.76
N PHE A 9 -2.65 -9.21 22.36
CA PHE A 9 -3.77 -8.51 21.74
C PHE A 9 -4.16 -9.14 20.40
N ALA A 10 -3.20 -9.41 19.51
CA ALA A 10 -3.46 -10.05 18.22
C ALA A 10 -4.12 -11.42 18.37
N MET A 11 -3.67 -12.23 19.33
CA MET A 11 -4.28 -13.53 19.63
C MET A 11 -5.71 -13.39 20.18
N ALA A 12 -5.96 -12.40 21.02
CA ALA A 12 -7.30 -12.11 21.52
C ALA A 12 -8.26 -11.70 20.38
N VAL A 13 -7.80 -10.84 19.46
CA VAL A 13 -8.55 -10.46 18.25
C VAL A 13 -8.82 -11.66 17.36
N PHE A 14 -7.85 -12.57 17.19
CA PHE A 14 -8.04 -13.78 16.38
C PHE A 14 -9.18 -14.67 16.90
N PHE A 15 -9.25 -14.89 18.22
CA PHE A 15 -10.28 -15.76 18.81
C PHE A 15 -11.65 -15.09 19.00
N ASN A 16 -11.67 -13.77 19.25
CA ASN A 16 -12.91 -13.06 19.60
C ASN A 16 -13.46 -12.19 18.47
N GLY A 17 -12.68 -11.95 17.42
CA GLY A 17 -12.99 -11.02 16.36
C GLY A 17 -12.96 -9.56 16.81
N MET A 18 -13.44 -8.69 15.92
CA MET A 18 -13.70 -7.27 16.18
C MET A 18 -15.04 -6.90 15.55
N SER A 19 -15.76 -6.00 16.20
CA SER A 19 -16.87 -5.29 15.56
C SER A 19 -16.34 -4.38 14.44
N ARG A 20 -17.24 -3.93 13.57
CA ARG A 20 -16.88 -3.01 12.47
C ARG A 20 -16.28 -1.70 13.01
N ASP A 21 -16.83 -1.16 14.09
CA ASP A 21 -16.38 0.13 14.64
C ASP A 21 -14.98 0.01 15.25
N GLU A 22 -14.69 -1.12 15.91
CA GLU A 22 -13.34 -1.41 16.41
C GLU A 22 -12.34 -1.59 15.24
N ALA A 23 -12.73 -2.30 14.18
CA ALA A 23 -11.88 -2.47 13.00
C ALA A 23 -11.56 -1.12 12.34
N VAL A 24 -12.56 -0.26 12.17
CA VAL A 24 -12.37 1.11 11.67
C VAL A 24 -11.44 1.91 12.57
N ALA A 25 -11.64 1.86 13.89
CA ALA A 25 -10.79 2.58 14.84
C ALA A 25 -9.33 2.11 14.77
N LEU A 26 -9.09 0.80 14.67
CA LEU A 26 -7.75 0.24 14.52
C LEU A 26 -7.10 0.67 13.20
N THR A 27 -7.83 0.57 12.08
CA THR A 27 -7.33 0.99 10.76
C THR A 27 -6.98 2.48 10.73
N LEU A 28 -7.83 3.34 11.29
CA LEU A 28 -7.55 4.78 11.35
C LEU A 28 -6.35 5.09 12.25
N ALA A 29 -6.25 4.44 13.42
CA ALA A 29 -5.10 4.60 14.31
C ALA A 29 -3.78 4.12 13.66
N MET A 30 -3.82 3.04 12.87
CA MET A 30 -2.67 2.57 12.10
C MET A 30 -2.28 3.56 10.99
N ARG A 31 -3.26 4.04 10.22
CA ARG A 31 -3.04 5.07 9.19
C ARG A 31 -2.38 6.32 9.79
N ASP A 32 -2.90 6.80 10.91
CA ASP A 32 -2.46 8.04 11.57
C ASP A 32 -1.17 7.88 12.40
N SER A 33 -0.58 6.68 12.42
CA SER A 33 0.68 6.44 13.13
C SER A 33 1.93 6.99 12.41
N GLY A 34 1.78 7.44 11.17
CA GLY A 34 2.86 8.00 10.35
C GLY A 34 2.34 8.98 9.32
N ASP A 35 3.01 9.06 8.18
CA ASP A 35 2.66 9.99 7.11
C ASP A 35 1.32 9.63 6.47
N VAL A 36 0.50 10.66 6.21
CA VAL A 36 -0.76 10.55 5.46
C VAL A 36 -0.59 11.34 4.17
N LEU A 37 -0.52 10.63 3.04
CA LEU A 37 -0.36 11.25 1.74
C LEU A 37 -1.65 11.96 1.32
N ASP A 38 -1.52 13.25 0.97
CA ASP A 38 -2.61 14.04 0.40
C ASP A 38 -2.44 14.18 -1.12
N TRP A 39 -3.50 13.83 -1.83
CA TRP A 39 -3.62 13.86 -3.29
C TRP A 39 -4.78 14.74 -3.75
N SER A 40 -5.34 15.56 -2.85
CA SER A 40 -6.50 16.43 -3.12
C SER A 40 -6.23 17.51 -4.18
N ASP A 41 -4.97 17.75 -4.50
CA ASP A 41 -4.49 18.68 -5.53
C ASP A 41 -4.37 18.07 -6.93
N LEU A 42 -4.56 16.76 -7.10
CA LEU A 42 -4.53 16.13 -8.42
C LEU A 42 -5.77 16.52 -9.24
N PRO A 43 -5.64 16.76 -10.55
CA PRO A 43 -6.73 17.28 -11.38
C PRO A 43 -7.80 16.23 -11.76
N GLY A 44 -7.69 15.00 -11.24
CA GLY A 44 -8.54 13.87 -11.58
C GLY A 44 -8.74 12.92 -10.40
N PRO A 45 -9.63 11.92 -10.54
CA PRO A 45 -9.95 11.01 -9.46
C PRO A 45 -8.73 10.18 -9.04
N VAL A 46 -8.52 10.05 -7.74
CA VAL A 46 -7.46 9.23 -7.15
C VAL A 46 -8.01 7.84 -6.87
N THR A 47 -7.38 6.82 -7.41
CA THR A 47 -7.84 5.43 -7.32
C THR A 47 -6.68 4.51 -6.98
N ASP A 48 -6.99 3.41 -6.33
CA ASP A 48 -6.01 2.37 -6.02
C ASP A 48 -6.66 0.98 -6.11
N LYS A 49 -5.84 -0.04 -6.32
CA LYS A 49 -6.25 -1.45 -6.26
C LYS A 49 -5.27 -2.21 -5.40
N HIS A 50 -5.80 -2.91 -4.41
CA HIS A 50 -5.04 -3.82 -3.56
C HIS A 50 -5.47 -5.27 -3.77
N SER A 51 -4.53 -6.21 -3.66
CA SER A 51 -4.78 -7.66 -3.70
C SER A 51 -4.47 -8.26 -2.33
N THR A 52 -5.29 -9.19 -1.84
CA THR A 52 -4.99 -9.91 -0.59
C THR A 52 -3.86 -10.94 -0.74
N GLY A 53 -3.40 -11.20 -1.97
CA GLY A 53 -2.37 -12.17 -2.32
C GLY A 53 -2.84 -13.13 -3.41
N GLY A 54 -1.91 -13.61 -4.24
CA GLY A 54 -2.23 -14.50 -5.35
C GLY A 54 -1.00 -15.07 -6.05
N VAL A 55 -1.16 -16.23 -6.69
CA VAL A 55 -0.11 -16.87 -7.49
C VAL A 55 -0.24 -16.38 -8.93
N GLY A 56 0.82 -15.73 -9.45
CA GLY A 56 0.80 -15.17 -10.81
C GLY A 56 -0.07 -13.93 -10.98
N ASP A 57 -0.50 -13.27 -9.90
CA ASP A 57 -1.36 -12.08 -9.97
C ASP A 57 -0.60 -10.88 -10.55
N ASN A 58 -0.78 -10.64 -11.84
CA ASN A 58 -0.17 -9.51 -12.57
C ASN A 58 -1.14 -8.35 -12.78
N VAL A 59 -2.32 -8.37 -12.13
CA VAL A 59 -3.38 -7.38 -12.39
C VAL A 59 -2.91 -5.96 -12.13
N SER A 60 -2.18 -5.72 -11.03
CA SER A 60 -1.70 -4.38 -10.67
C SER A 60 -0.82 -3.75 -11.75
N LEU A 61 0.01 -4.55 -12.43
CA LEU A 61 0.89 -4.08 -13.51
C LEU A 61 0.11 -3.55 -14.72
N MET A 62 -1.08 -4.11 -14.97
CA MET A 62 -1.93 -3.72 -16.10
C MET A 62 -2.95 -2.66 -15.71
N VAL A 63 -3.57 -2.79 -14.54
CA VAL A 63 -4.70 -1.93 -14.14
C VAL A 63 -4.24 -0.50 -13.86
N ALA A 64 -3.05 -0.31 -13.30
CA ALA A 64 -2.50 1.02 -13.01
C ALA A 64 -2.41 1.90 -14.28
N PRO A 65 -1.72 1.47 -15.36
CA PRO A 65 -1.67 2.27 -16.59
C PRO A 65 -3.00 2.33 -17.35
N ILE A 66 -3.85 1.28 -17.29
CA ILE A 66 -5.18 1.32 -17.92
C ILE A 66 -6.05 2.40 -17.29
N VAL A 67 -6.11 2.44 -15.96
CA VAL A 67 -6.91 3.43 -15.22
C VAL A 67 -6.33 4.83 -15.38
N ALA A 68 -5.00 4.96 -15.41
CA ALA A 68 -4.33 6.22 -15.73
C ALA A 68 -4.70 6.74 -17.13
N ALA A 69 -4.72 5.87 -18.14
CA ALA A 69 -5.14 6.22 -19.49
C ALA A 69 -6.62 6.63 -19.58
N CYS A 70 -7.45 6.24 -18.61
CA CYS A 70 -8.84 6.69 -18.48
C CYS A 70 -8.98 8.02 -17.72
N GLY A 71 -7.88 8.69 -17.37
CA GLY A 71 -7.88 10.03 -16.76
C GLY A 71 -7.89 10.05 -15.23
N ALA A 72 -7.67 8.92 -14.57
CA ALA A 72 -7.51 8.83 -13.13
C ALA A 72 -6.03 8.84 -12.73
N TYR A 73 -5.75 9.06 -11.44
CA TYR A 73 -4.42 8.98 -10.85
C TYR A 73 -4.32 7.74 -9.96
N VAL A 74 -3.23 6.97 -10.11
CA VAL A 74 -3.02 5.70 -9.38
C VAL A 74 -1.71 5.74 -8.58
N PRO A 75 -1.70 6.35 -7.39
CA PRO A 75 -0.56 6.32 -6.46
C PRO A 75 -0.54 5.01 -5.65
N MET A 76 -0.19 3.90 -6.29
CA MET A 76 -0.28 2.57 -5.69
C MET A 76 0.89 2.27 -4.74
N ILE A 77 0.57 1.88 -3.51
CA ILE A 77 1.52 1.34 -2.54
C ILE A 77 1.37 -0.18 -2.49
N SER A 78 2.43 -0.90 -2.86
CA SER A 78 2.45 -2.36 -2.93
C SER A 78 3.43 -2.98 -1.94
N GLY A 79 3.07 -4.17 -1.46
CA GLY A 79 3.97 -5.05 -0.71
C GLY A 79 4.85 -5.93 -1.63
N ARG A 80 5.82 -6.59 -0.99
CA ARG A 80 6.57 -7.72 -1.55
C ARG A 80 5.80 -9.03 -1.37
N GLY A 81 6.31 -10.12 -1.93
CA GLY A 81 5.72 -11.44 -1.83
C GLY A 81 5.54 -11.93 -0.39
N LEU A 82 4.45 -12.65 -0.15
CA LEU A 82 4.12 -13.27 1.12
C LEU A 82 4.05 -14.78 0.95
N GLY A 83 4.96 -15.50 1.61
CA GLY A 83 5.06 -16.95 1.48
C GLY A 83 5.31 -17.39 0.03
N HIS A 84 4.38 -18.17 -0.53
CA HIS A 84 4.46 -18.68 -1.91
C HIS A 84 3.86 -17.73 -2.96
N THR A 85 3.27 -16.61 -2.53
CA THR A 85 2.68 -15.61 -3.43
C THR A 85 3.71 -14.54 -3.77
N GLY A 86 3.87 -14.22 -5.05
CA GLY A 86 4.80 -13.18 -5.50
C GLY A 86 4.20 -11.78 -5.36
N GLY A 87 5.01 -10.79 -4.97
CA GLY A 87 4.57 -9.40 -4.83
C GLY A 87 4.60 -8.63 -6.15
N THR A 88 3.73 -7.63 -6.31
CA THR A 88 3.80 -6.70 -7.44
C THR A 88 5.13 -5.94 -7.41
N LEU A 89 5.62 -5.57 -6.21
CA LEU A 89 6.87 -4.82 -6.07
C LEU A 89 8.09 -5.62 -6.56
N ASP A 90 8.12 -6.93 -6.30
CA ASP A 90 9.22 -7.80 -6.77
C ASP A 90 9.25 -7.88 -8.31
N LYS A 91 8.08 -7.78 -8.96
CA LYS A 91 7.98 -7.75 -10.42
C LYS A 91 8.44 -6.41 -10.99
N MET A 92 8.17 -5.31 -10.28
CA MET A 92 8.68 -3.99 -10.66
C MET A 92 10.21 -3.92 -10.54
N ASP A 93 10.78 -4.50 -9.48
CA ASP A 93 12.24 -4.59 -9.27
C ASP A 93 12.96 -5.40 -10.35
N ALA A 94 12.24 -6.28 -11.07
CA ALA A 94 12.80 -7.02 -12.20
C ALA A 94 13.02 -6.14 -13.45
N ILE A 95 12.44 -4.94 -13.50
CA ILE A 95 12.60 -3.98 -14.60
C ILE A 95 13.90 -3.19 -14.38
N PRO A 96 14.91 -3.29 -15.26
CA PRO A 96 16.17 -2.57 -15.08
C PRO A 96 15.96 -1.05 -14.99
N GLY A 97 16.45 -0.46 -13.90
CA GLY A 97 16.38 0.98 -13.65
C GLY A 97 15.08 1.46 -12.97
N TYR A 98 14.15 0.57 -12.66
CA TYR A 98 12.97 0.95 -11.87
C TYR A 98 13.36 1.24 -10.41
N ILE A 99 12.89 2.38 -9.88
CA ILE A 99 13.12 2.77 -8.49
C ILE A 99 11.83 2.50 -7.73
N SER A 100 11.78 1.36 -7.04
CA SER A 100 10.59 0.90 -6.29
C SER A 100 10.42 1.58 -4.93
N GLN A 101 11.43 2.31 -4.44
CA GLN A 101 11.40 3.07 -3.20
C GLN A 101 11.89 4.50 -3.44
N PRO A 102 11.16 5.32 -4.21
CA PRO A 102 11.49 6.73 -4.38
C PRO A 102 11.18 7.50 -3.09
N ASP A 103 11.70 8.73 -2.99
CA ASP A 103 11.21 9.68 -2.02
C ASP A 103 9.79 10.18 -2.40
N VAL A 104 9.13 10.88 -1.47
CA VAL A 104 7.76 11.39 -1.67
C VAL A 104 7.68 12.32 -2.89
N ALA A 105 8.72 13.13 -3.12
CA ALA A 105 8.78 14.04 -4.26
C ALA A 105 8.86 13.28 -5.59
N GLY A 106 9.72 12.27 -5.69
CA GLY A 106 9.84 11.40 -6.86
C GLY A 106 8.57 10.60 -7.13
N PHE A 107 7.95 10.06 -6.08
CA PHE A 107 6.66 9.39 -6.19
C PHE A 107 5.58 10.31 -6.73
N ARG A 108 5.43 11.50 -6.14
CA ARG A 108 4.43 12.49 -6.58
C ARG A 108 4.67 12.91 -8.03
N LYS A 109 5.92 13.15 -8.41
CA LYS A 109 6.30 13.48 -9.79
C LYS A 109 5.89 12.36 -10.76
N ALA A 110 6.19 11.10 -10.43
CA ALA A 110 5.84 9.97 -11.29
C ALA A 110 4.32 9.85 -11.47
N VAL A 111 3.53 10.00 -10.41
CA VAL A 111 2.06 9.99 -10.49
C VAL A 111 1.53 11.15 -11.33
N LEU A 112 2.09 12.36 -11.20
CA LEU A 112 1.70 13.52 -12.00
C LEU A 112 2.02 13.37 -13.49
N GLU A 113 3.21 12.86 -13.82
CA GLU A 113 3.68 12.76 -15.21
C GLU A 113 3.11 11.55 -15.95
N ALA A 114 3.00 10.40 -15.29
CA ALA A 114 2.55 9.15 -15.91
C ALA A 114 1.09 8.79 -15.60
N GLY A 115 0.45 9.49 -14.66
CA GLY A 115 -0.89 9.14 -14.14
C GLY A 115 -0.88 7.96 -13.16
N CYS A 116 0.22 7.20 -13.04
CA CYS A 116 0.34 6.12 -12.08
C CYS A 116 1.78 5.86 -11.64
N ALA A 117 1.96 5.32 -10.44
CA ALA A 117 3.21 4.74 -9.99
C ALA A 117 2.93 3.58 -9.01
N ILE A 118 3.80 2.56 -9.00
CA ILE A 118 3.71 1.41 -8.11
C ILE A 118 4.98 1.38 -7.25
N ILE A 119 4.88 1.80 -6.01
CA ILE A 119 6.01 1.89 -5.09
C ILE A 119 5.84 0.94 -3.91
N GLY A 120 6.93 0.72 -3.18
CA GLY A 120 6.90 0.01 -1.91
C GLY A 120 6.36 0.90 -0.79
N GLN A 121 5.96 0.25 0.30
CA GLN A 121 5.74 0.95 1.57
C GLN A 121 7.04 1.64 2.01
N THR A 122 6.97 2.93 2.34
CA THR A 122 8.08 3.63 3.01
C THR A 122 8.05 3.31 4.51
N ALA A 123 9.15 3.58 5.22
CA ALA A 123 9.19 3.36 6.67
C ALA A 123 8.21 4.26 7.44
N ASP A 124 7.83 5.38 6.83
CA ASP A 124 7.04 6.44 7.44
C ASP A 124 5.53 6.26 7.19
N LEU A 125 5.13 5.43 6.23
CA LEU A 125 3.72 5.12 5.95
C LEU A 125 3.21 4.02 6.89
N ALA A 126 2.23 4.36 7.74
CA ALA A 126 1.58 3.44 8.68
C ALA A 126 2.55 2.55 9.49
N PRO A 127 3.54 3.10 10.22
CA PRO A 127 4.55 2.34 10.94
C PRO A 127 3.97 1.36 11.99
N ALA A 128 2.78 1.63 12.52
CA ALA A 128 2.08 0.69 13.40
C ALA A 128 1.64 -0.59 12.69
N ASP A 129 1.22 -0.52 11.42
CA ASP A 129 0.87 -1.69 10.60
C ASP A 129 2.10 -2.57 10.34
N ARG A 130 3.24 -1.94 10.03
CA ARG A 130 4.52 -2.66 9.86
C ARG A 130 4.98 -3.40 11.12
N ARG A 131 4.67 -2.86 12.30
CA ARG A 131 5.09 -3.43 13.59
C ARG A 131 4.19 -4.59 14.03
N LEU A 132 2.90 -4.54 13.69
CA LEU A 132 1.91 -5.55 14.09
C LEU A 132 2.07 -6.83 13.27
#